data_AF-A0A1H3SFS1-F1
#
_entry.id   AF-A0A1H3SFS1-F1
#
_cell.length_a   1.000
_cell.length_b   1.000
_cell.length_c   1.000
_cell.angle_alpha   90.00
_cell.angle_beta   90.00
_cell.angle_gamma   90.00
#
_symmetry.space_group_name_H-M   'P 1'
#
loop_
_entity.id
_entity.type
_entity.pdbx_description
1 polymer ?
#
loop_
_entity_poly.entity_id
_entity_poly.type
_entity_poly.pdbx_seq_one_letter_code
_entity_poly.pdbx_strand_id
1 'polypeptide(L)'
;MPNRDDIQWFKAQFQGPIAMAVEGTPLTVDFMAALACQETGEVWPALRKAGLPLDQILALCVGDTLDADKGRSAFPGTKADLLSVDRGQEMFDLAHQVLADMSQYVPAYAGAAKKAHKFCRGFGIFQLDLQFFKTEPDFFLNRSYANFQSALGRCLEELHGVVKRLGFQGRSDLGDLELASIAIAYNTGGYKPSKGLKQGYFNGSQYYGETFFDFLRLCHTVPAPGLAPALPTPAAGQAIVAAPAALAGEGAAFKVLTREGMLRLRSEPWISDPPQANVLAHLPDGHPVRALSKTAKGGFLEIETSLSGAYFRGYCAKKYLVPDAGAQEIAVIAPDASPPTSGIVAVYMPRKRGSVTRRTDLANAHSLNEPGAPRRTGGSAEELRQALAAIVEWLGVDNPAFLRYQPRSGLTFCNIYVHDFCHLAGAYAPRCWWTTDALLKLAAGQPVEPLYGATIQEMRANDLFRWLRDFGARFGWRQAGTLTELQTEVNQGALGVIVARRKEDGRSGHIVMVVPETAEQTAKRDAGGAVMAPLQSQAGATNFRYGRGRPNWWNGEEFAESAFWLHA
;
A
#
# COMPACT_ATOMS: atom_id res chain seq x y z
N MET A 1 11.97 -15.59 -7.16
CA MET A 1 11.19 -14.37 -7.44
C MET A 1 12.13 -13.29 -7.94
N PRO A 2 11.72 -12.51 -8.96
CA PRO A 2 12.45 -11.34 -9.44
C PRO A 2 12.79 -10.36 -8.32
N ASN A 3 13.96 -9.76 -8.42
CA ASN A 3 14.36 -8.64 -7.58
C ASN A 3 14.58 -7.37 -8.41
N ARG A 4 15.17 -6.33 -7.79
CA ARG A 4 15.47 -5.06 -8.46
C ARG A 4 16.38 -5.22 -9.69
N ASP A 5 17.36 -6.11 -9.64
CA ASP A 5 18.31 -6.34 -10.74
C ASP A 5 17.63 -7.06 -11.92
N ASP A 6 16.62 -7.87 -11.65
CA ASP A 6 15.76 -8.49 -12.66
C ASP A 6 14.87 -7.46 -13.37
N ILE A 7 14.25 -6.57 -12.59
CA ILE A 7 13.45 -5.47 -13.15
C ILE A 7 14.35 -4.51 -13.95
N GLN A 8 15.54 -4.19 -13.45
CA GLN A 8 16.49 -3.32 -14.14
C GLN A 8 16.92 -3.92 -15.48
N TRP A 9 17.20 -5.22 -15.51
CA TRP A 9 17.49 -5.94 -16.76
C TRP A 9 16.30 -5.90 -17.71
N PHE A 10 15.09 -6.23 -17.24
CA PHE A 10 13.90 -6.21 -18.07
C PHE A 10 13.68 -4.84 -18.72
N LYS A 11 13.73 -3.77 -17.91
CA LYS A 11 13.60 -2.38 -18.41
C LYS A 11 14.72 -2.02 -19.38
N ALA A 12 15.95 -2.46 -19.13
CA ALA A 12 17.07 -2.22 -20.04
C ALA A 12 16.87 -2.85 -21.43
N GLN A 13 16.28 -4.05 -21.48
CA GLN A 13 16.04 -4.74 -22.76
C GLN A 13 14.80 -4.22 -23.49
N PHE A 14 13.73 -3.92 -22.75
CA PHE A 14 12.39 -3.87 -23.33
C PHE A 14 11.64 -2.55 -23.16
N GLN A 15 12.17 -1.55 -22.45
CA GLN A 15 11.43 -0.30 -22.21
C GLN A 15 10.99 0.41 -23.49
N GLY A 16 11.85 0.44 -24.52
CA GLY A 16 11.63 1.19 -25.76
C GLY A 16 10.41 0.69 -26.52
N PRO A 17 10.37 -0.59 -26.92
CA PRO A 17 9.20 -1.14 -27.59
C PRO A 17 7.93 -1.09 -26.72
N ILE A 18 8.04 -1.26 -25.40
CA ILE A 18 6.88 -1.13 -24.51
C ILE A 18 6.34 0.30 -24.51
N ALA A 19 7.20 1.31 -24.31
CA ALA A 19 6.80 2.72 -24.24
C ALA A 19 6.10 3.17 -25.52
N MET A 20 6.60 2.75 -26.68
CA MET A 20 5.95 3.01 -27.97
C MET A 20 4.59 2.32 -28.08
N ALA A 21 4.48 1.09 -27.60
CA ALA A 21 3.26 0.29 -27.77
C ALA A 21 2.12 0.70 -26.81
N VAL A 22 2.44 1.28 -25.65
CA VAL A 22 1.45 1.74 -24.66
C VAL A 22 1.13 3.23 -24.76
N GLU A 23 1.75 3.95 -25.70
CA GLU A 23 1.51 5.38 -25.91
C GLU A 23 0.02 5.66 -26.15
N GLY A 24 -0.51 6.68 -25.47
CA GLY A 24 -1.93 7.05 -25.55
C GLY A 24 -2.89 6.09 -24.82
N THR A 25 -2.37 5.11 -24.09
CA THR A 25 -3.14 4.21 -23.22
C THR A 25 -2.84 4.50 -21.75
N PRO A 26 -3.70 4.07 -20.81
CA PRO A 26 -3.39 4.18 -19.38
C PRO A 26 -2.35 3.16 -18.88
N LEU A 27 -1.86 2.25 -19.74
CA LEU A 27 -0.86 1.26 -19.36
C LEU A 27 0.53 1.89 -19.36
N THR A 28 1.38 1.44 -18.44
CA THR A 28 2.72 2.01 -18.24
C THR A 28 3.81 0.96 -18.42
N VAL A 29 5.05 1.41 -18.64
CA VAL A 29 6.22 0.51 -18.65
C VAL A 29 6.34 -0.26 -17.33
N ASP A 30 6.02 0.37 -16.20
CA ASP A 30 6.08 -0.25 -14.88
C ASP A 30 5.00 -1.31 -14.71
N PHE A 31 3.78 -1.07 -15.20
CA PHE A 31 2.72 -2.07 -15.26
C PHE A 31 3.16 -3.28 -16.08
N MET A 32 3.71 -3.08 -17.28
CA MET A 32 4.16 -4.17 -18.14
C MET A 32 5.33 -4.94 -17.53
N ALA A 33 6.27 -4.25 -16.87
CA ALA A 33 7.37 -4.88 -16.16
C ALA A 33 6.87 -5.72 -14.97
N ALA A 34 5.92 -5.20 -14.18
CA ALA A 34 5.31 -5.93 -13.08
C ALA A 34 4.53 -7.15 -13.55
N LEU A 35 3.81 -7.03 -14.68
CA LEU A 35 3.11 -8.14 -15.30
C LEU A 35 4.10 -9.23 -15.74
N ALA A 36 5.16 -8.86 -16.46
CA ALA A 36 6.20 -9.81 -16.86
C ALA A 36 6.88 -10.48 -15.65
N CYS A 37 7.16 -9.73 -14.58
CA CYS A 37 7.72 -10.28 -13.33
C CYS A 37 6.78 -11.32 -12.72
N GLN A 38 5.49 -11.03 -12.71
CA GLN A 38 4.45 -11.91 -12.17
C GLN A 38 4.26 -13.17 -13.03
N GLU A 39 4.31 -13.03 -14.35
CA GLU A 39 4.02 -14.13 -15.28
C GLU A 39 5.23 -15.06 -15.52
N THR A 40 6.43 -14.53 -15.72
CA THR A 40 7.63 -15.35 -16.02
C THR A 40 8.87 -14.99 -15.22
N GLY A 41 8.77 -14.01 -14.35
CA GLY A 41 9.93 -13.50 -13.64
C GLY A 41 10.66 -14.53 -12.79
N GLU A 42 9.99 -15.60 -12.34
CA GLU A 42 10.63 -16.65 -11.55
C GLU A 42 11.77 -17.38 -12.28
N VAL A 43 11.74 -17.44 -13.62
CA VAL A 43 12.77 -18.13 -14.41
C VAL A 43 13.95 -17.23 -14.79
N TRP A 44 13.76 -15.90 -14.84
CA TRP A 44 14.79 -14.98 -15.34
C TRP A 44 16.12 -15.06 -14.59
N PRO A 45 16.18 -15.09 -13.24
CA PRO A 45 17.45 -15.11 -12.54
C PRO A 45 18.33 -16.30 -12.92
N ALA A 46 17.73 -17.48 -13.06
CA ALA A 46 18.45 -18.70 -13.41
C ALA A 46 18.96 -18.65 -14.86
N LEU A 47 18.10 -18.25 -15.79
CA LEU A 47 18.43 -18.15 -17.22
C LEU A 47 19.51 -17.09 -17.49
N ARG A 48 19.41 -15.93 -16.84
CA ARG A 48 20.40 -14.86 -16.93
C ARG A 48 21.75 -15.26 -16.34
N LYS A 49 21.75 -15.93 -15.18
CA LYS A 49 22.98 -16.41 -14.53
C LYS A 49 23.69 -17.48 -15.34
N ALA A 50 22.95 -18.27 -16.13
CA ALA A 50 23.50 -19.21 -17.09
C ALA A 50 24.15 -18.53 -18.31
N GLY A 51 24.03 -17.19 -18.45
CA GLY A 51 24.64 -16.43 -19.54
C GLY A 51 23.96 -16.65 -20.88
N LEU A 52 22.69 -17.05 -20.88
CA LEU A 52 21.96 -17.33 -22.12
C LEU A 52 21.74 -16.04 -22.95
N PRO A 53 21.83 -16.12 -24.29
CA PRO A 53 21.38 -15.06 -25.18
C PRO A 53 19.92 -14.68 -24.98
N LEU A 54 19.55 -13.43 -25.29
CA LEU A 54 18.22 -12.88 -25.03
C LEU A 54 17.09 -13.68 -25.71
N ASP A 55 17.29 -14.09 -26.95
CA ASP A 55 16.34 -14.90 -27.73
C ASP A 55 16.11 -16.28 -27.09
N GLN A 56 17.15 -16.89 -26.52
CA GLN A 56 17.01 -18.13 -25.76
C GLN A 56 16.27 -17.91 -24.44
N ILE A 57 16.55 -16.81 -23.74
CA ILE A 57 15.81 -16.45 -22.51
C ILE A 57 14.30 -16.31 -22.84
N LEU A 58 13.96 -15.59 -23.90
CA LEU A 58 12.56 -15.40 -24.32
C LEU A 58 11.89 -16.72 -24.73
N ALA A 59 12.60 -17.60 -25.44
CA ALA A 59 12.08 -18.91 -25.80
C ALA A 59 11.80 -19.82 -24.58
N LEU A 60 12.54 -19.61 -23.48
CA LEU A 60 12.41 -20.35 -22.23
C LEU A 60 11.50 -19.66 -21.20
N CYS A 61 10.90 -18.51 -21.54
CA CYS A 61 9.81 -17.90 -20.79
C CYS A 61 8.51 -18.69 -21.01
N VAL A 62 8.50 -19.94 -20.57
CA VAL A 62 7.37 -20.88 -20.65
C VAL A 62 7.09 -21.42 -19.25
N GLY A 63 5.89 -21.94 -19.00
CA GLY A 63 5.51 -22.31 -17.65
C GLY A 63 4.15 -22.99 -17.57
N ASP A 64 3.60 -23.00 -16.37
CA ASP A 64 2.32 -23.64 -15.98
C ASP A 64 2.19 -25.10 -16.44
N THR A 65 2.34 -26.02 -15.49
CA THR A 65 2.16 -27.47 -15.73
C THR A 65 0.96 -28.05 -14.98
N LEU A 66 0.01 -27.21 -14.55
CA LEU A 66 -1.17 -27.62 -13.78
C LEU A 66 -2.09 -28.53 -14.60
N ASP A 67 -2.53 -29.63 -14.00
CA ASP A 67 -3.47 -30.57 -14.61
C ASP A 67 -4.90 -30.36 -14.11
N ALA A 68 -5.87 -30.98 -14.78
CA ALA A 68 -7.28 -30.91 -14.41
C ALA A 68 -7.56 -31.37 -12.97
N ASP A 69 -6.86 -32.41 -12.48
CA ASP A 69 -6.98 -32.91 -11.10
C ASP A 69 -6.42 -31.93 -10.04
N LYS A 70 -5.70 -30.90 -10.49
CA LYS A 70 -5.21 -29.79 -9.67
C LYS A 70 -6.02 -28.51 -9.84
N GLY A 71 -7.23 -28.60 -10.39
CA GLY A 71 -8.21 -27.51 -10.42
C GLY A 71 -8.24 -26.69 -11.71
N ARG A 72 -7.54 -27.11 -12.78
CA ARG A 72 -7.64 -26.46 -14.09
C ARG A 72 -8.93 -26.86 -14.81
N SER A 73 -9.73 -25.87 -15.21
CA SER A 73 -10.91 -26.06 -16.07
C SER A 73 -10.70 -25.60 -17.52
N ALA A 74 -9.69 -24.75 -17.78
CA ALA A 74 -9.38 -24.25 -19.11
C ALA A 74 -8.76 -25.33 -20.00
N PHE A 75 -9.04 -25.26 -21.31
CA PHE A 75 -8.42 -26.15 -22.30
C PHE A 75 -6.90 -25.87 -22.45
N PRO A 76 -6.10 -26.88 -22.83
CA PRO A 76 -6.35 -28.30 -22.58
C PRO A 76 -6.39 -28.54 -21.07
N GLY A 77 -7.10 -29.57 -20.59
CA GLY A 77 -7.04 -30.01 -19.19
C GLY A 77 -6.00 -31.09 -18.98
N THR A 78 -5.83 -31.97 -19.98
CA THR A 78 -4.91 -33.10 -20.03
C THR A 78 -4.20 -33.18 -21.38
N LYS A 79 -3.20 -34.08 -21.49
CA LYS A 79 -2.58 -34.41 -22.79
C LYS A 79 -3.62 -34.89 -23.80
N ALA A 80 -4.55 -35.76 -23.39
CA ALA A 80 -5.57 -36.30 -24.28
C ALA A 80 -6.45 -35.19 -24.88
N ASP A 81 -6.78 -34.17 -24.09
CA ASP A 81 -7.54 -33.02 -24.60
C ASP A 81 -6.76 -32.28 -25.68
N LEU A 82 -5.46 -32.03 -25.46
CA LEU A 82 -4.63 -31.36 -26.46
C LEU A 82 -4.52 -32.18 -27.74
N LEU A 83 -4.36 -33.50 -27.65
CA LEU A 83 -4.30 -34.38 -28.82
C LEU A 83 -5.62 -34.50 -29.59
N SER A 84 -6.75 -34.11 -28.98
CA SER A 84 -8.08 -34.19 -29.60
C SER A 84 -8.38 -33.05 -30.58
N VAL A 85 -7.54 -32.01 -30.63
CA VAL A 85 -7.71 -30.88 -31.56
C VAL A 85 -6.74 -30.98 -32.74
N ASP A 86 -7.05 -30.26 -33.81
CA ASP A 86 -6.17 -30.19 -34.98
C ASP A 86 -4.77 -29.71 -34.58
N ARG A 87 -3.74 -30.36 -35.15
CA ARG A 87 -2.31 -30.14 -34.85
C ARG A 87 -1.93 -30.27 -33.36
N GLY A 88 -2.79 -30.93 -32.56
CA GLY A 88 -2.59 -31.12 -31.12
C GLY A 88 -1.33 -31.90 -30.77
N GLN A 89 -0.93 -32.87 -31.59
CA GLN A 89 0.30 -33.63 -31.41
C GLN A 89 1.55 -32.76 -31.59
N GLU A 90 1.60 -31.94 -32.65
CA GLU A 90 2.69 -30.97 -32.86
C GLU A 90 2.84 -30.04 -31.65
N MET A 91 1.71 -29.54 -31.14
CA MET A 91 1.70 -28.64 -29.99
C MET A 91 2.14 -29.34 -28.71
N PHE A 92 1.70 -30.59 -28.47
CA PHE A 92 2.17 -31.37 -27.33
C PHE A 92 3.69 -31.57 -27.38
N ASP A 93 4.24 -31.95 -28.54
CA ASP A 93 5.66 -32.20 -28.70
C ASP A 93 6.47 -30.93 -28.45
N LEU A 94 6.03 -29.78 -29.00
CA LEU A 94 6.62 -28.47 -28.71
C LEU A 94 6.56 -28.15 -27.20
N ALA A 95 5.37 -28.25 -26.61
CA ALA A 95 5.12 -27.89 -25.21
C ALA A 95 5.86 -28.77 -24.20
N HIS A 96 6.06 -30.04 -24.54
CA HIS A 96 6.87 -30.97 -23.74
C HIS A 96 8.37 -30.69 -23.92
N GLN A 97 8.82 -30.41 -25.14
CA GLN A 97 10.23 -30.11 -25.41
C GLN A 97 10.68 -28.84 -24.70
N VAL A 98 9.91 -27.75 -24.77
CA VAL A 98 10.28 -26.49 -24.08
C VAL A 98 10.26 -26.63 -22.56
N LEU A 99 9.38 -27.48 -22.02
CA LEU A 99 9.42 -27.84 -20.60
C LEU A 99 10.73 -28.56 -20.24
N ALA A 100 11.14 -29.52 -21.07
CA ALA A 100 12.41 -30.23 -20.89
C ALA A 100 13.60 -29.27 -20.98
N ASP A 101 13.64 -28.38 -21.97
CA ASP A 101 14.70 -27.40 -22.17
C ASP A 101 14.80 -26.42 -21.00
N MET A 102 13.66 -25.85 -20.56
CA MET A 102 13.61 -24.94 -19.40
C MET A 102 14.07 -25.65 -18.12
N SER A 103 13.70 -26.91 -17.93
CA SER A 103 14.03 -27.67 -16.72
C SER A 103 15.53 -27.91 -16.52
N GLN A 104 16.34 -27.76 -17.57
CA GLN A 104 17.80 -27.82 -17.48
C GLN A 104 18.36 -26.67 -16.64
N TYR A 105 17.68 -25.53 -16.62
CA TYR A 105 18.12 -24.31 -15.93
C TYR A 105 17.30 -24.01 -14.68
N VAL A 106 16.04 -24.46 -14.63
CA VAL A 106 15.09 -24.17 -13.54
C VAL A 106 14.69 -25.47 -12.82
N PRO A 107 15.37 -25.84 -11.72
CA PRO A 107 15.19 -27.15 -11.07
C PRO A 107 13.75 -27.46 -10.64
N ALA A 108 12.94 -26.44 -10.35
CA ALA A 108 11.53 -26.61 -9.97
C ALA A 108 10.71 -27.39 -11.02
N TYR A 109 11.10 -27.29 -12.30
CA TYR A 109 10.40 -27.94 -13.41
C TYR A 109 10.92 -29.34 -13.77
N ALA A 110 12.07 -29.77 -13.20
CA ALA A 110 12.68 -31.06 -13.51
C ALA A 110 11.75 -32.26 -13.18
N GLY A 111 10.94 -32.14 -12.12
CA GLY A 111 9.98 -33.18 -11.75
C GLY A 111 8.83 -33.31 -12.76
N ALA A 112 8.38 -32.20 -13.35
CA ALA A 112 7.36 -32.20 -14.39
C ALA A 112 7.93 -32.72 -15.72
N ALA A 113 9.12 -32.24 -16.12
CA ALA A 113 9.77 -32.62 -17.37
C ALA A 113 10.00 -34.14 -17.52
N LYS A 114 10.28 -34.86 -16.41
CA LYS A 114 10.46 -36.32 -16.42
C LYS A 114 9.19 -37.11 -16.74
N LYS A 115 8.01 -36.48 -16.68
CA LYS A 115 6.73 -37.16 -16.90
C LYS A 115 6.31 -36.97 -18.36
N ALA A 116 6.22 -38.07 -19.12
CA ALA A 116 5.89 -38.07 -20.55
C ALA A 116 4.50 -37.52 -20.93
N HIS A 117 3.64 -37.20 -19.94
CA HIS A 117 2.33 -36.58 -20.17
C HIS A 117 2.27 -35.10 -19.76
N LYS A 118 3.33 -34.57 -19.14
CA LYS A 118 3.40 -33.17 -18.70
C LYS A 118 3.92 -32.29 -19.82
N PHE A 119 3.44 -31.05 -19.88
CA PHE A 119 3.82 -30.07 -20.89
C PHE A 119 3.55 -28.66 -20.35
N CYS A 120 4.24 -27.65 -20.90
CA CYS A 120 3.97 -26.25 -20.59
C CYS A 120 2.61 -25.81 -21.15
N ARG A 121 1.92 -24.93 -20.41
CA ARG A 121 0.63 -24.35 -20.81
C ARG A 121 0.69 -22.83 -20.91
N GLY A 122 1.64 -22.18 -20.25
CA GLY A 122 1.89 -20.76 -20.43
C GLY A 122 3.08 -20.53 -21.36
N PHE A 123 2.92 -19.64 -22.34
CA PHE A 123 3.92 -19.37 -23.37
C PHE A 123 4.27 -17.89 -23.49
N GLY A 124 5.57 -17.59 -23.52
CA GLY A 124 6.10 -16.24 -23.68
C GLY A 124 6.19 -15.46 -22.37
N ILE A 125 6.88 -14.32 -22.44
CA ILE A 125 7.22 -13.49 -21.27
C ILE A 125 6.00 -12.94 -20.50
N PHE A 126 4.84 -12.88 -21.15
CA PHE A 126 3.54 -12.48 -20.57
C PHE A 126 2.56 -13.67 -20.38
N GLN A 127 3.06 -14.91 -20.49
CA GLN A 127 2.34 -16.19 -20.32
C GLN A 127 0.97 -16.25 -21.02
N LEU A 128 0.95 -16.26 -22.36
CA LEU A 128 -0.27 -16.59 -23.08
C LEU A 128 -0.66 -18.05 -22.79
N ASP A 129 -1.88 -18.25 -22.31
CA ASP A 129 -2.39 -19.58 -21.97
C ASP A 129 -2.69 -20.42 -23.22
N LEU A 130 -2.35 -21.70 -23.17
CA LEU A 130 -2.52 -22.66 -24.25
C LEU A 130 -3.99 -22.88 -24.67
N GLN A 131 -4.97 -22.39 -23.90
CA GLN A 131 -6.37 -22.37 -24.32
C GLN A 131 -6.57 -21.67 -25.67
N PHE A 132 -5.74 -20.66 -25.97
CA PHE A 132 -5.79 -19.91 -27.22
C PHE A 132 -5.24 -20.70 -28.42
N PHE A 133 -4.63 -21.88 -28.22
CA PHE A 133 -4.18 -22.74 -29.32
C PHE A 133 -5.32 -23.12 -30.29
N LYS A 134 -6.56 -23.21 -29.79
CA LYS A 134 -7.74 -23.50 -30.62
C LYS A 134 -8.03 -22.43 -31.66
N THR A 135 -7.67 -21.18 -31.37
CA THR A 135 -7.99 -20.02 -32.21
C THR A 135 -6.75 -19.44 -32.89
N GLU A 136 -5.56 -19.65 -32.30
CA GLU A 136 -4.31 -19.03 -32.71
C GLU A 136 -3.15 -20.05 -32.74
N PRO A 137 -3.29 -21.23 -33.40
CA PRO A 137 -2.30 -22.31 -33.32
C PRO A 137 -0.91 -21.89 -33.82
N ASP A 138 -0.86 -21.05 -34.84
CA ASP A 138 0.39 -20.59 -35.46
C ASP A 138 1.21 -19.67 -34.54
N PHE A 139 0.58 -18.96 -33.59
CA PHE A 139 1.31 -18.16 -32.61
C PHE A 139 2.26 -19.04 -31.77
N PHE A 140 1.78 -20.23 -31.41
CA PHE A 140 2.55 -21.21 -30.66
C PHE A 140 3.53 -21.98 -31.55
N LEU A 141 3.04 -22.58 -32.65
CA LEU A 141 3.85 -23.49 -33.46
C LEU A 141 4.97 -22.78 -34.21
N ASN A 142 4.77 -21.51 -34.61
CA ASN A 142 5.84 -20.68 -35.18
C ASN A 142 6.76 -20.04 -34.11
N ARG A 143 6.55 -20.37 -32.83
CA ARG A 143 7.28 -19.80 -31.69
C ARG A 143 7.22 -18.27 -31.62
N SER A 144 6.10 -17.68 -32.03
CA SER A 144 5.92 -16.22 -31.98
C SER A 144 6.00 -15.69 -30.53
N TYR A 145 5.62 -16.51 -29.55
CA TYR A 145 5.78 -16.20 -28.12
C TYR A 145 7.24 -15.95 -27.68
N ALA A 146 8.22 -16.47 -28.42
CA ALA A 146 9.65 -16.27 -28.15
C ALA A 146 10.19 -14.97 -28.75
N ASN A 147 9.42 -14.30 -29.62
CA ASN A 147 9.74 -12.97 -30.11
C ASN A 147 9.06 -11.93 -29.22
N PHE A 148 9.84 -11.01 -28.65
CA PHE A 148 9.31 -10.01 -27.71
C PHE A 148 8.21 -9.13 -28.33
N GLN A 149 8.39 -8.66 -29.58
CA GLN A 149 7.43 -7.78 -30.22
C GLN A 149 6.09 -8.48 -30.48
N SER A 150 6.13 -9.73 -30.95
CA SER A 150 4.93 -10.55 -31.15
C SER A 150 4.22 -10.86 -29.83
N ALA A 151 4.98 -11.21 -28.78
CA ALA A 151 4.43 -11.46 -27.45
C ALA A 151 3.79 -10.19 -26.84
N LEU A 152 4.45 -9.04 -26.98
CA LEU A 152 3.95 -7.74 -26.53
C LEU A 152 2.65 -7.37 -27.24
N GLY A 153 2.62 -7.48 -28.58
CA GLY A 153 1.43 -7.16 -29.37
C GLY A 153 0.21 -7.96 -28.93
N ARG A 154 0.36 -9.30 -28.82
CA ARG A 154 -0.75 -10.17 -28.41
C ARG A 154 -1.20 -9.95 -26.95
N CYS A 155 -0.26 -9.64 -26.06
CA CYS A 155 -0.58 -9.27 -24.68
C CYS A 155 -1.40 -7.97 -24.62
N LEU A 156 -0.98 -6.95 -25.38
CA LEU A 156 -1.68 -5.66 -25.41
C LEU A 156 -3.08 -5.75 -26.03
N GLU A 157 -3.30 -6.60 -27.03
CA GLU A 157 -4.65 -6.86 -27.57
C GLU A 157 -5.62 -7.32 -26.47
N GLU A 158 -5.17 -8.22 -25.60
CA GLU A 158 -5.97 -8.72 -24.48
C GLU A 158 -6.15 -7.65 -23.39
N LEU A 159 -5.07 -6.97 -23.01
CA LEU A 159 -5.10 -5.90 -22.02
C LEU A 159 -6.01 -4.75 -22.45
N HIS A 160 -6.03 -4.36 -23.73
CA HIS A 160 -6.97 -3.37 -24.24
C HIS A 160 -8.43 -3.83 -24.09
N GLY A 161 -8.69 -5.12 -24.31
CA GLY A 161 -9.98 -5.73 -24.02
C GLY A 161 -10.37 -5.62 -22.53
N VAL A 162 -9.42 -5.83 -21.62
CA VAL A 162 -9.61 -5.69 -20.17
C VAL A 162 -9.84 -4.23 -19.76
N VAL A 163 -9.00 -3.30 -20.24
CA VAL A 163 -9.14 -1.85 -20.00
C VAL A 163 -10.54 -1.37 -20.38
N LYS A 164 -11.03 -1.79 -21.56
CA LYS A 164 -12.40 -1.48 -22.00
C LYS A 164 -13.47 -2.11 -21.10
N ARG A 165 -13.29 -3.37 -20.70
CA ARG A 165 -14.24 -4.10 -19.85
C ARG A 165 -14.39 -3.46 -18.47
N LEU A 166 -13.29 -2.94 -17.92
CA LEU A 166 -13.27 -2.24 -16.63
C LEU A 166 -13.69 -0.76 -16.73
N GLY A 167 -13.93 -0.25 -17.94
CA GLY A 167 -14.39 1.13 -18.13
C GLY A 167 -13.26 2.17 -18.08
N PHE A 168 -12.02 1.77 -18.28
CA PHE A 168 -10.84 2.65 -18.24
C PHE A 168 -10.42 3.19 -19.60
N GLN A 169 -11.16 2.88 -20.67
CA GLN A 169 -10.87 3.42 -22.00
C GLN A 169 -10.91 4.96 -22.02
N GLY A 170 -9.92 5.59 -22.66
CA GLY A 170 -9.81 7.04 -22.76
C GLY A 170 -9.25 7.74 -21.51
N ARG A 171 -8.94 6.99 -20.44
CA ARG A 171 -8.14 7.50 -19.33
C ARG A 171 -6.68 7.59 -19.75
N SER A 172 -6.04 8.71 -19.43
CA SER A 172 -4.61 8.90 -19.67
C SER A 172 -3.73 8.35 -18.55
N ASP A 173 -4.29 8.17 -17.36
CA ASP A 173 -3.57 7.70 -16.18
C ASP A 173 -4.50 6.96 -15.20
N LEU A 174 -3.92 6.02 -14.45
CA LEU A 174 -4.57 5.15 -13.48
C LEU A 174 -3.69 4.99 -12.24
N GLY A 175 -4.32 4.93 -11.06
CA GLY A 175 -3.60 4.60 -9.83
C GLY A 175 -3.22 3.12 -9.76
N ASP A 176 -2.25 2.76 -8.91
CA ASP A 176 -1.75 1.40 -8.77
C ASP A 176 -2.84 0.35 -8.49
N LEU A 177 -3.88 0.68 -7.73
CA LEU A 177 -5.00 -0.25 -7.48
C LEU A 177 -5.85 -0.48 -8.73
N GLU A 178 -6.05 0.55 -9.56
CA GLU A 178 -6.74 0.43 -10.84
C GLU A 178 -5.89 -0.41 -11.81
N LEU A 179 -4.57 -0.18 -11.87
CA LEU A 179 -3.63 -1.00 -12.62
C LEU A 179 -3.63 -2.46 -12.17
N ALA A 180 -3.58 -2.72 -10.86
CA ALA A 180 -3.67 -4.08 -10.33
C ALA A 180 -5.02 -4.75 -10.65
N SER A 181 -6.11 -3.98 -10.73
CA SER A 181 -7.41 -4.53 -11.16
C SER A 181 -7.39 -5.00 -12.62
N ILE A 182 -6.62 -4.34 -13.50
CA ILE A 182 -6.37 -4.77 -14.88
C ILE A 182 -5.59 -6.08 -14.87
N ALA A 183 -4.49 -6.19 -14.11
CA ALA A 183 -3.70 -7.43 -14.04
C ALA A 183 -4.52 -8.60 -13.49
N ILE A 184 -5.34 -8.38 -12.46
CA ILE A 184 -6.23 -9.42 -11.93
C ILE A 184 -7.26 -9.85 -12.98
N ALA A 185 -7.84 -8.90 -13.73
CA ALA A 185 -8.82 -9.20 -14.76
C ALA A 185 -8.22 -9.85 -16.01
N TYR A 186 -6.94 -9.56 -16.30
CA TYR A 186 -6.13 -10.29 -17.27
C TYR A 186 -5.96 -11.74 -16.83
N ASN A 187 -5.52 -11.97 -15.58
CA ASN A 187 -5.28 -13.32 -15.06
C ASN A 187 -6.55 -14.16 -14.87
N THR A 188 -7.65 -13.56 -14.41
CA THR A 188 -8.84 -14.30 -13.96
C THR A 188 -10.07 -14.13 -14.88
N GLY A 189 -9.96 -13.29 -15.91
CA GLY A 189 -11.08 -12.91 -16.78
C GLY A 189 -11.99 -11.81 -16.23
N GLY A 190 -11.85 -11.42 -14.95
CA GLY A 190 -12.65 -10.34 -14.37
C GLY A 190 -12.10 -9.78 -13.07
N TYR A 191 -12.76 -8.76 -12.51
CA TYR A 191 -12.37 -8.15 -11.25
C TYR A 191 -13.59 -7.94 -10.36
N LYS A 192 -13.51 -8.40 -9.11
CA LYS A 192 -14.55 -8.15 -8.09
C LYS A 192 -14.06 -7.11 -7.07
N PRO A 193 -14.51 -5.85 -7.13
CA PRO A 193 -13.99 -4.78 -6.28
C PRO A 193 -14.03 -5.09 -4.78
N SER A 194 -15.09 -5.74 -4.30
CA SER A 194 -15.23 -6.10 -2.88
C SER A 194 -14.14 -7.06 -2.35
N LYS A 195 -13.40 -7.75 -3.24
CA LYS A 195 -12.28 -8.63 -2.88
C LYS A 195 -10.93 -7.91 -2.93
N GLY A 196 -10.85 -6.71 -3.51
CA GLY A 196 -9.61 -5.95 -3.63
C GLY A 196 -8.50 -6.76 -4.31
N LEU A 197 -7.29 -6.76 -3.72
CA LEU A 197 -6.12 -7.48 -4.25
C LEU A 197 -6.15 -9.00 -3.97
N LYS A 198 -7.04 -9.49 -3.10
CA LYS A 198 -7.14 -10.92 -2.72
C LYS A 198 -7.90 -11.73 -3.78
N GLN A 199 -7.38 -11.75 -5.00
CA GLN A 199 -7.96 -12.38 -6.20
C GLN A 199 -6.88 -13.02 -7.07
N GLY A 200 -7.28 -14.03 -7.84
CA GLY A 200 -6.38 -14.89 -8.62
C GLY A 200 -5.81 -16.06 -7.81
N TYR A 201 -4.81 -16.73 -8.36
CA TYR A 201 -4.18 -17.89 -7.72
C TYR A 201 -3.59 -17.52 -6.35
N PHE A 202 -3.82 -18.37 -5.34
CA PHE A 202 -3.23 -18.23 -4.00
C PHE A 202 -2.05 -19.19 -3.87
N ASN A 203 -0.85 -18.65 -3.66
CA ASN A 203 0.39 -19.44 -3.62
C ASN A 203 0.67 -20.08 -2.23
N GLY A 204 -0.25 -19.97 -1.29
CA GLY A 204 -0.08 -20.38 0.10
C GLY A 204 0.25 -19.24 1.07
N SER A 205 0.74 -18.11 0.55
CA SER A 205 1.04 -16.89 1.32
C SER A 205 0.21 -15.70 0.83
N GLN A 206 0.15 -15.49 -0.49
CA GLN A 206 -0.46 -14.34 -1.13
C GLN A 206 -1.31 -14.75 -2.35
N TYR A 207 -2.29 -13.91 -2.65
CA TYR A 207 -3.02 -13.95 -3.91
C TYR A 207 -2.21 -13.28 -5.03
N TYR A 208 -2.44 -13.69 -6.27
CA TYR A 208 -1.87 -13.09 -7.49
C TYR A 208 -1.93 -11.56 -7.46
N GLY A 209 -3.09 -10.98 -7.13
CA GLY A 209 -3.26 -9.53 -7.08
C GLY A 209 -2.39 -8.82 -6.04
N GLU A 210 -2.09 -9.47 -4.91
CA GLU A 210 -1.18 -8.94 -3.90
C GLU A 210 0.27 -9.00 -4.39
N THR A 211 0.71 -10.12 -4.97
CA THR A 211 2.07 -10.27 -5.50
C THR A 211 2.32 -9.34 -6.69
N PHE A 212 1.36 -9.20 -7.61
CA PHE A 212 1.45 -8.23 -8.70
C PHE A 212 1.61 -6.80 -8.17
N PHE A 213 0.82 -6.42 -7.16
CA PHE A 213 0.89 -5.08 -6.58
C PHE A 213 2.25 -4.82 -5.91
N ASP A 214 2.81 -5.82 -5.20
CA ASP A 214 4.17 -5.75 -4.65
C ASP A 214 5.21 -5.53 -5.77
N PHE A 215 5.09 -6.22 -6.92
CA PHE A 215 5.96 -6.01 -8.08
C PHE A 215 5.78 -4.64 -8.72
N LEU A 216 4.55 -4.14 -8.84
CA LEU A 216 4.26 -2.81 -9.39
C LEU A 216 4.95 -1.73 -8.56
N ARG A 217 4.79 -1.76 -7.23
CA ARG A 217 5.49 -0.87 -6.31
C ARG A 217 7.00 -0.97 -6.45
N LEU A 218 7.54 -2.18 -6.54
CA LEU A 218 8.98 -2.37 -6.76
C LEU A 218 9.42 -1.77 -8.10
N CYS A 219 8.67 -1.96 -9.18
CA CYS A 219 8.97 -1.43 -10.51
C CYS A 219 9.08 0.10 -10.50
N HIS A 220 8.21 0.80 -9.77
CA HIS A 220 8.27 2.26 -9.64
C HIS A 220 9.58 2.78 -9.05
N THR A 221 10.27 1.97 -8.24
CA THR A 221 11.55 2.35 -7.62
C THR A 221 12.79 2.02 -8.46
N VAL A 222 12.60 1.33 -9.59
CA VAL A 222 13.69 0.94 -10.51
C VAL A 222 13.58 1.82 -11.75
N PRO A 223 14.55 2.70 -12.02
CA PRO A 223 14.47 3.59 -13.17
C PRO A 223 14.56 2.79 -14.47
N ALA A 224 13.79 3.22 -15.47
CA ALA A 224 14.05 2.81 -16.83
C ALA A 224 15.31 3.55 -17.34
N PRO A 225 16.16 2.94 -18.20
CA PRO A 225 17.41 3.58 -18.63
C PRO A 225 17.18 5.01 -19.19
N GLY A 226 17.85 5.99 -18.60
CA GLY A 226 17.74 7.40 -18.96
C GLY A 226 16.63 8.18 -18.25
N LEU A 227 15.83 7.54 -17.39
CA LEU A 227 14.75 8.17 -16.63
C LEU A 227 15.01 8.15 -15.11
N ALA A 228 14.37 9.05 -14.37
CA ALA A 228 14.30 8.98 -12.92
C ALA A 228 13.26 7.92 -12.50
N PRO A 229 13.42 7.27 -11.33
CA PRO A 229 12.41 6.36 -10.82
C PRO A 229 11.14 7.15 -10.41
N ALA A 230 9.97 6.55 -10.59
CA ALA A 230 8.69 7.16 -10.21
C ALA A 230 8.53 7.28 -8.69
N LEU A 231 9.12 6.36 -7.92
CA LEU A 231 9.17 6.39 -6.47
C LEU A 231 10.62 6.30 -5.97
N PRO A 232 10.95 6.92 -4.83
CA PRO A 232 12.28 6.79 -4.24
C PRO A 232 12.54 5.34 -3.80
N THR A 233 13.80 4.92 -3.84
CA THR A 233 14.21 3.65 -3.22
C THR A 233 14.00 3.75 -1.71
N PRO A 234 13.25 2.82 -1.08
CA PRO A 234 13.01 2.86 0.36
C PRO A 234 14.30 2.56 1.13
N ALA A 235 14.45 3.14 2.32
CA ALA A 235 15.49 2.70 3.24
C ALA A 235 15.19 1.29 3.77
N ALA A 236 16.21 0.62 4.32
CA ALA A 236 16.02 -0.71 4.91
C ALA A 236 14.93 -0.70 5.99
N GLY A 237 14.02 -1.67 5.95
CA GLY A 237 12.91 -1.74 6.89
C GLY A 237 11.78 -0.73 6.63
N GLN A 238 11.78 0.00 5.50
CA GLN A 238 10.67 0.86 5.08
C GLN A 238 9.95 0.25 3.86
N ALA A 239 8.64 0.45 3.80
CA ALA A 239 7.80 0.06 2.69
C ALA A 239 7.88 1.06 1.54
N ILE A 240 7.58 0.57 0.33
CA ILE A 240 7.38 1.41 -0.83
C ILE A 240 5.96 1.95 -0.77
N VAL A 241 5.82 3.21 -0.39
CA VAL A 241 4.52 3.88 -0.31
C VAL A 241 4.29 4.83 -1.49
N ALA A 242 3.03 5.00 -1.88
CA ALA A 242 2.68 6.04 -2.86
C ALA A 242 3.15 7.43 -2.40
N ALA A 243 3.61 8.23 -3.36
CA ALA A 243 3.78 9.66 -3.15
C ALA A 243 2.43 10.32 -2.83
N PRO A 244 2.42 11.42 -2.04
CA PRO A 244 1.24 12.27 -1.89
C PRO A 244 0.62 12.64 -3.25
N ALA A 245 -0.69 12.46 -3.37
CA ALA A 245 -1.38 12.77 -4.62
C ALA A 245 -1.36 14.28 -4.91
N ALA A 246 -1.04 14.63 -6.16
CA ALA A 246 -1.14 15.99 -6.65
C ALA A 246 -2.61 16.44 -6.76
N LEU A 247 -2.82 17.74 -6.75
CA LEU A 247 -4.12 18.35 -7.04
C LEU A 247 -4.32 18.43 -8.55
N ALA A 248 -5.52 18.13 -9.04
CA ALA A 248 -5.80 18.00 -10.48
C ALA A 248 -6.79 19.04 -11.01
N GLY A 249 -7.50 19.76 -10.15
CA GLY A 249 -8.54 20.71 -10.57
C GLY A 249 -8.02 22.09 -10.95
N GLU A 250 -8.69 22.74 -11.90
CA GLU A 250 -8.42 24.12 -12.34
C GLU A 250 -9.39 25.15 -11.74
N GLY A 251 -9.92 24.85 -10.55
CA GLY A 251 -10.93 25.66 -9.87
C GLY A 251 -10.43 26.99 -9.30
N ALA A 252 -11.37 27.83 -8.84
CA ALA A 252 -11.05 29.12 -8.22
C ALA A 252 -10.44 28.95 -6.83
N ALA A 253 -9.49 29.81 -6.47
CA ALA A 253 -8.82 29.76 -5.18
C ALA A 253 -9.65 30.43 -4.05
N PHE A 254 -9.77 29.72 -2.94
CA PHE A 254 -10.45 30.15 -1.73
C PHE A 254 -9.60 29.84 -0.50
N LYS A 255 -9.94 30.45 0.62
CA LYS A 255 -9.48 30.04 1.94
C LYS A 255 -10.64 29.85 2.90
N VAL A 256 -10.45 28.95 3.85
CA VAL A 256 -11.38 28.73 4.96
C VAL A 256 -11.39 29.97 5.85
N LEU A 257 -12.59 30.46 6.19
CA LEU A 257 -12.80 31.55 7.15
C LEU A 257 -13.94 31.18 8.10
N THR A 258 -13.58 30.61 9.24
CA THR A 258 -14.53 30.18 10.29
C THR A 258 -14.42 31.03 11.55
N ARG A 259 -13.22 31.51 11.91
CA ARG A 259 -12.89 32.30 13.13
C ARG A 259 -13.12 31.62 14.49
N GLU A 260 -13.88 30.53 14.55
CA GLU A 260 -14.29 29.88 15.81
C GLU A 260 -13.98 28.38 15.87
N GLY A 261 -13.50 27.77 14.79
CA GLY A 261 -13.23 26.33 14.75
C GLY A 261 -12.82 25.82 13.37
N MET A 262 -12.73 24.50 13.20
CA MET A 262 -12.39 23.92 11.90
C MET A 262 -13.62 23.72 11.01
N LEU A 263 -13.44 23.89 9.70
CA LEU A 263 -14.48 23.63 8.71
C LEU A 263 -14.55 22.15 8.37
N ARG A 264 -15.74 21.54 8.44
CA ARG A 264 -15.94 20.15 8.03
C ARG A 264 -16.02 20.07 6.50
N LEU A 265 -15.14 19.26 5.93
CA LEU A 265 -15.25 18.76 4.56
C LEU A 265 -16.12 17.50 4.57
N ARG A 266 -17.07 17.41 3.63
CA ARG A 266 -18.06 16.34 3.59
C ARG A 266 -18.04 15.57 2.28
N SER A 267 -18.45 14.31 2.30
CA SER A 267 -18.61 13.52 1.08
C SER A 267 -19.80 13.95 0.23
N GLU A 268 -20.79 14.61 0.85
CA GLU A 268 -22.03 15.05 0.20
C GLU A 268 -22.37 16.51 0.55
N PRO A 269 -23.09 17.24 -0.32
CA PRO A 269 -23.42 18.66 -0.15
C PRO A 269 -24.58 18.92 0.84
N TRP A 270 -24.58 18.22 1.98
CA TRP A 270 -25.52 18.42 3.08
C TRP A 270 -24.91 17.97 4.42
N ILE A 271 -25.56 18.33 5.52
CA ILE A 271 -25.24 17.80 6.86
C ILE A 271 -26.00 16.50 7.04
N SER A 272 -25.31 15.38 7.27
CA SER A 272 -25.94 14.09 7.53
C SER A 272 -26.60 14.05 8.91
N ASP A 273 -27.41 13.02 9.16
CA ASP A 273 -27.87 12.63 10.49
C ASP A 273 -27.34 11.21 10.81
N PRO A 274 -26.40 11.05 11.76
CA PRO A 274 -25.81 12.08 12.62
C PRO A 274 -24.85 13.03 11.85
N PRO A 275 -24.59 14.26 12.35
CA PRO A 275 -23.83 15.31 11.65
C PRO A 275 -22.39 14.98 11.24
N GLN A 276 -21.82 13.90 11.76
CA GLN A 276 -20.45 13.44 11.56
C GLN A 276 -20.35 12.34 10.51
N ALA A 277 -21.46 11.67 10.16
CA ALA A 277 -21.45 10.46 9.34
C ALA A 277 -20.83 10.69 7.95
N ASN A 278 -21.05 11.85 7.34
CA ASN A 278 -20.49 12.20 6.03
C ASN A 278 -19.27 13.12 6.10
N VAL A 279 -18.64 13.31 7.26
CA VAL A 279 -17.43 14.14 7.39
C VAL A 279 -16.20 13.36 6.95
N LEU A 280 -15.43 13.95 6.04
CA LEU A 280 -14.17 13.40 5.52
C LEU A 280 -12.95 13.95 6.27
N ALA A 281 -12.94 15.26 6.54
CA ALA A 281 -11.81 15.95 7.15
C ALA A 281 -12.26 17.21 7.90
N HIS A 282 -11.38 17.72 8.75
CA HIS A 282 -11.52 19.00 9.46
C HIS A 282 -10.44 19.96 8.96
N LEU A 283 -10.84 20.99 8.23
CA LEU A 283 -9.95 21.97 7.62
C LEU A 283 -9.70 23.13 8.61
N PRO A 284 -8.42 23.46 8.90
CA PRO A 284 -8.08 24.61 9.75
C PRO A 284 -8.63 25.95 9.22
N ASP A 285 -8.81 26.92 10.11
CA ASP A 285 -9.09 28.29 9.70
C ASP A 285 -7.90 28.85 8.89
N GLY A 286 -8.18 29.58 7.81
CA GLY A 286 -7.17 30.06 6.87
C GLY A 286 -6.63 29.01 5.90
N HIS A 287 -7.05 27.74 6.00
CA HIS A 287 -6.57 26.68 5.12
C HIS A 287 -6.96 26.94 3.65
N PRO A 288 -6.02 26.84 2.69
CA PRO A 288 -6.30 27.11 1.28
C PRO A 288 -7.05 25.93 0.64
N VAL A 289 -8.05 26.23 -0.18
CA VAL A 289 -8.84 25.24 -0.92
C VAL A 289 -9.10 25.70 -2.34
N ARG A 290 -9.32 24.76 -3.26
CA ARG A 290 -9.67 25.06 -4.65
C ARG A 290 -11.12 24.66 -4.91
N ALA A 291 -11.97 25.64 -5.24
CA ALA A 291 -13.37 25.41 -5.54
C ALA A 291 -13.53 24.87 -6.97
N LEU A 292 -13.97 23.62 -7.10
CA LEU A 292 -14.19 22.93 -8.36
C LEU A 292 -15.55 23.29 -8.99
N SER A 293 -16.53 23.58 -8.13
CA SER A 293 -17.88 23.98 -8.56
C SER A 293 -18.01 25.50 -8.64
N LYS A 294 -18.63 26.02 -9.71
CA LYS A 294 -18.94 27.45 -9.87
C LYS A 294 -20.09 27.90 -8.96
N THR A 295 -21.04 27.00 -8.69
CA THR A 295 -22.26 27.28 -7.94
C THR A 295 -22.41 26.32 -6.76
N ALA A 296 -22.90 26.83 -5.64
CA ALA A 296 -23.14 26.01 -4.46
C ALA A 296 -24.42 25.18 -4.60
N LYS A 297 -24.35 23.89 -4.25
CA LYS A 297 -25.50 22.98 -4.11
C LYS A 297 -25.87 22.90 -2.63
N GLY A 298 -27.10 23.27 -2.26
CA GLY A 298 -27.53 23.27 -0.85
C GLY A 298 -26.70 24.19 0.07
N GLY A 299 -26.05 25.22 -0.49
CA GLY A 299 -25.12 26.08 0.25
C GLY A 299 -23.70 25.52 0.40
N PHE A 300 -23.39 24.37 -0.22
CA PHE A 300 -22.06 23.77 -0.23
C PHE A 300 -21.38 23.92 -1.61
N LEU A 301 -20.09 24.24 -1.60
CA LEU A 301 -19.23 24.20 -2.78
C LEU A 301 -18.43 22.90 -2.76
N GLU A 302 -18.33 22.25 -3.91
CA GLU A 302 -17.34 21.21 -4.15
C GLU A 302 -15.94 21.83 -4.23
N ILE A 303 -15.00 21.28 -3.46
CA ILE A 303 -13.62 21.72 -3.37
C ILE A 303 -12.65 20.53 -3.47
N GLU A 304 -11.40 20.83 -3.81
CA GLU A 304 -10.25 19.97 -3.53
C GLU A 304 -9.21 20.69 -2.66
N THR A 305 -8.39 19.92 -1.95
CA THR A 305 -7.23 20.42 -1.21
C THR A 305 -6.24 19.29 -0.87
N SER A 306 -5.00 19.65 -0.54
CA SER A 306 -4.10 18.79 0.23
C SER A 306 -4.15 19.17 1.72
N LEU A 307 -4.16 18.20 2.63
CA LEU A 307 -4.07 18.39 4.08
C LEU A 307 -3.04 17.42 4.65
N SER A 308 -1.90 17.94 5.11
CA SER A 308 -0.78 17.13 5.61
C SER A 308 -0.36 15.99 4.64
N GLY A 309 -0.40 16.26 3.34
CA GLY A 309 -0.06 15.31 2.28
C GLY A 309 -1.22 14.45 1.76
N ALA A 310 -2.37 14.43 2.44
CA ALA A 310 -3.56 13.73 1.94
C ALA A 310 -4.33 14.61 0.95
N TYR A 311 -4.66 14.04 -0.22
CA TYR A 311 -5.61 14.65 -1.14
C TYR A 311 -7.04 14.46 -0.64
N PHE A 312 -7.81 15.54 -0.63
CA PHE A 312 -9.22 15.53 -0.30
C PHE A 312 -10.03 16.24 -1.36
N ARG A 313 -11.14 15.61 -1.76
CA ARG A 313 -12.20 16.21 -2.59
C ARG A 313 -13.55 15.98 -1.93
N GLY A 314 -14.38 17.02 -1.89
CA GLY A 314 -15.69 16.94 -1.24
C GLY A 314 -16.36 18.29 -1.16
N TYR A 315 -17.28 18.45 -0.21
CA TYR A 315 -18.16 19.60 -0.11
C TYR A 315 -17.96 20.37 1.21
N CYS A 316 -17.80 21.69 1.10
CA CYS A 316 -17.70 22.62 2.23
C CYS A 316 -18.79 23.69 2.16
N ALA A 317 -19.28 24.15 3.31
CA ALA A 317 -20.29 25.20 3.34
C ALA A 317 -19.71 26.53 2.81
N LYS A 318 -20.31 27.07 1.74
CA LYS A 318 -19.84 28.26 1.01
C LYS A 318 -19.65 29.48 1.91
N LYS A 319 -20.50 29.64 2.93
CA LYS A 319 -20.45 30.79 3.85
C LYS A 319 -19.14 30.91 4.64
N TYR A 320 -18.36 29.84 4.72
CA TYR A 320 -17.04 29.80 5.37
C TYR A 320 -15.89 29.79 4.37
N LEU A 321 -16.15 30.09 3.10
CA LEU A 321 -15.13 30.18 2.05
C LEU A 321 -15.11 31.60 1.52
N VAL A 322 -13.93 32.22 1.57
CA VAL A 322 -13.71 33.55 0.98
C VAL A 322 -12.70 33.44 -0.18
N PRO A 323 -12.91 34.17 -1.30
CA PRO A 323 -11.94 34.19 -2.39
C PRO A 323 -10.56 34.61 -1.88
N ASP A 324 -9.52 33.94 -2.37
CA ASP A 324 -8.15 34.26 -1.98
C ASP A 324 -7.37 34.79 -3.18
N ALA A 325 -7.43 36.10 -3.39
CA ALA A 325 -6.82 36.78 -4.54
C ALA A 325 -5.28 36.74 -4.52
N GLY A 326 -4.67 36.43 -3.37
CA GLY A 326 -3.23 36.23 -3.21
C GLY A 326 -2.85 34.77 -3.02
N ALA A 327 -3.73 33.83 -3.40
CA ALA A 327 -3.55 32.41 -3.14
C ALA A 327 -2.20 31.91 -3.64
N GLN A 328 -1.42 31.36 -2.72
CA GLN A 328 -0.31 30.49 -3.07
C GLN A 328 -0.86 29.14 -3.51
N GLU A 329 -0.06 28.40 -4.29
CA GLU A 329 -0.39 27.02 -4.63
C GLU A 329 -0.59 26.20 -3.35
N ILE A 330 -1.63 25.36 -3.33
CA ILE A 330 -1.91 24.50 -2.18
C ILE A 330 -0.78 23.46 -2.10
N ALA A 331 0.09 23.62 -1.10
CA ALA A 331 1.25 22.77 -0.95
C ALA A 331 0.88 21.31 -0.69
N VAL A 332 1.45 20.40 -1.48
CA VAL A 332 1.37 18.96 -1.26
C VAL A 332 2.58 18.55 -0.42
N ILE A 333 2.36 18.36 0.87
CA ILE A 333 3.44 18.06 1.83
C ILE A 333 3.88 16.61 1.67
N ALA A 334 5.13 16.40 1.23
CA ALA A 334 5.83 15.13 1.37
C ALA A 334 6.49 15.04 2.75
N PRO A 335 6.42 13.88 3.43
CA PRO A 335 7.11 13.70 4.70
C PRO A 335 8.63 13.60 4.48
N ASP A 336 9.40 14.05 5.47
CA ASP A 336 10.85 13.93 5.46
C ASP A 336 11.27 12.46 5.53
N ALA A 337 12.24 12.07 4.71
CA ALA A 337 12.75 10.71 4.66
C ALA A 337 13.51 10.28 5.93
N SER A 338 13.94 11.24 6.75
CA SER A 338 14.67 10.99 7.99
C SER A 338 14.34 12.05 9.04
N PRO A 339 14.22 11.66 10.33
CA PRO A 339 13.98 12.60 11.41
C PRO A 339 15.06 13.70 11.51
N PRO A 340 14.71 14.89 12.01
CA PRO A 340 15.68 15.95 12.26
C PRO A 340 16.74 15.52 13.27
N THR A 341 18.00 15.85 12.98
CA THR A 341 19.16 15.61 13.86
C THR A 341 19.59 16.85 14.65
N SER A 342 18.97 18.01 14.38
CA SER A 342 19.19 19.26 15.10
C SER A 342 17.89 20.05 15.29
N GLY A 343 17.89 21.01 16.22
CA GLY A 343 16.70 21.78 16.60
C GLY A 343 15.65 20.92 17.31
N ILE A 344 14.42 20.93 16.81
CA ILE A 344 13.33 20.09 17.36
C ILE A 344 13.53 18.64 16.92
N VAL A 345 14.21 17.87 17.75
CA VAL A 345 14.58 16.46 17.50
C VAL A 345 13.69 15.47 18.26
N ALA A 346 13.75 14.19 17.88
CA ALA A 346 13.14 13.11 18.65
C ALA A 346 13.68 13.09 20.09
N VAL A 347 12.79 12.81 21.04
CA VAL A 347 13.13 12.68 22.46
C VAL A 347 12.53 11.42 23.07
N TYR A 348 13.27 10.85 24.03
CA TYR A 348 12.89 9.66 24.78
C TYR A 348 13.09 9.92 26.27
N MET A 349 12.29 9.26 27.10
CA MET A 349 12.44 9.32 28.55
C MET A 349 13.83 8.79 28.97
N PRO A 350 14.65 9.59 29.69
CA PRO A 350 15.95 9.13 30.18
C PRO A 350 15.81 7.89 31.04
N ARG A 351 16.76 6.95 30.92
CA ARG A 351 16.71 5.66 31.62
C ARG A 351 17.96 5.46 32.46
N LYS A 352 17.78 4.87 33.65
CA LYS A 352 18.89 4.39 34.48
C LYS A 352 19.58 3.22 33.79
N ARG A 353 20.92 3.20 33.78
CA ARG A 353 21.70 2.11 33.17
C ARG A 353 21.24 0.74 33.68
N GLY A 354 21.05 -0.23 32.78
CA GLY A 354 20.64 -1.60 33.11
C GLY A 354 19.15 -1.80 33.40
N SER A 355 18.34 -0.74 33.46
CA SER A 355 16.89 -0.91 33.62
C SER A 355 16.26 -1.54 32.37
N VAL A 356 15.21 -2.35 32.57
CA VAL A 356 14.41 -2.96 31.50
C VAL A 356 12.96 -2.58 31.72
N THR A 357 12.32 -2.07 30.67
CA THR A 357 10.88 -1.78 30.62
C THR A 357 10.22 -2.93 29.89
N ARG A 358 9.33 -3.66 30.57
CA ARG A 358 8.71 -4.88 30.05
C ARG A 358 7.21 -4.71 29.77
N ARG A 359 6.67 -5.54 28.87
CA ARG A 359 5.23 -5.71 28.65
C ARG A 359 4.49 -6.26 29.87
N THR A 360 5.17 -7.07 30.70
CA THR A 360 4.60 -7.65 31.93
C THR A 360 4.45 -6.64 33.05
N ASP A 361 5.12 -5.49 32.96
CA ASP A 361 5.07 -4.44 33.97
C ASP A 361 3.96 -3.43 33.66
N LEU A 362 3.54 -2.65 34.66
CA LEU A 362 2.60 -1.56 34.42
C LEU A 362 3.20 -0.50 33.49
N ALA A 363 2.33 0.10 32.68
CA ALA A 363 2.73 1.10 31.72
C ALA A 363 3.35 2.35 32.37
N ASN A 364 4.40 2.88 31.76
CA ASN A 364 5.13 4.06 32.23
C ASN A 364 5.62 4.91 31.03
N ALA A 365 6.44 5.92 31.31
CA ALA A 365 6.97 6.88 30.33
C ALA A 365 8.08 6.31 29.42
N HIS A 366 8.67 5.16 29.77
CA HIS A 366 9.78 4.57 29.01
C HIS A 366 9.29 3.70 27.85
N SER A 367 10.02 3.74 26.74
CA SER A 367 9.90 2.78 25.64
C SER A 367 10.37 1.39 26.08
N LEU A 368 9.78 0.36 25.47
CA LEU A 368 10.22 -1.03 25.66
C LEU A 368 11.68 -1.23 25.22
N ASN A 369 12.41 -2.04 25.99
CA ASN A 369 13.78 -2.46 25.66
C ASN A 369 14.06 -3.91 26.10
N GLU A 370 13.02 -4.74 26.13
CA GLU A 370 13.14 -6.18 26.37
C GLU A 370 14.06 -6.84 25.32
N PRO A 371 15.02 -7.70 25.72
CA PRO A 371 15.78 -8.51 24.79
C PRO A 371 14.88 -9.39 23.92
N GLY A 372 15.24 -9.58 22.66
CA GLY A 372 14.48 -10.42 21.73
C GLY A 372 13.19 -9.80 21.20
N ALA A 373 12.95 -8.50 21.45
CA ALA A 373 11.84 -7.80 20.81
C ALA A 373 12.03 -7.76 19.27
N PRO A 374 11.04 -8.17 18.48
CA PRO A 374 11.13 -8.14 17.02
C PRO A 374 11.21 -6.71 16.51
N ARG A 375 11.76 -6.55 15.31
CA ARG A 375 11.88 -5.27 14.61
C ARG A 375 11.30 -5.41 13.21
N ARG A 376 10.87 -4.30 12.63
CA ARG A 376 10.50 -4.26 11.21
C ARG A 376 11.78 -4.31 10.37
N THR A 377 12.07 -5.48 9.83
CA THR A 377 13.25 -5.76 8.99
C THR A 377 12.82 -6.44 7.71
N GLY A 378 13.56 -6.24 6.63
CA GLY A 378 13.23 -6.78 5.30
C GLY A 378 13.43 -5.73 4.22
N GLY A 379 13.54 -6.21 2.98
CA GLY A 379 13.61 -5.40 1.76
C GLY A 379 12.40 -5.60 0.84
N SER A 380 11.57 -6.62 1.08
CA SER A 380 10.32 -6.86 0.32
C SER A 380 9.08 -6.55 1.16
N ALA A 381 7.97 -6.26 0.49
CA ALA A 381 6.69 -6.04 1.16
C ALA A 381 6.25 -7.26 2.00
N GLU A 382 6.54 -8.48 1.53
CA GLU A 382 6.23 -9.71 2.26
C GLU A 382 7.01 -9.81 3.58
N GLU A 383 8.33 -9.58 3.53
CA GLU A 383 9.18 -9.59 4.73
C GLU A 383 8.73 -8.52 5.74
N LEU A 384 8.37 -7.33 5.26
CA LEU A 384 7.88 -6.25 6.13
C LEU A 384 6.54 -6.62 6.78
N ARG A 385 5.58 -7.21 6.03
CA ARG A 385 4.31 -7.70 6.58
C ARG A 385 4.55 -8.76 7.66
N GLN A 386 5.44 -9.72 7.41
CA GLN A 386 5.80 -10.77 8.38
C GLN A 386 6.44 -10.17 9.63
N ALA A 387 7.34 -9.19 9.48
CA ALA A 387 7.97 -8.51 10.60
C ALA A 387 6.97 -7.71 11.44
N LEU A 388 6.00 -7.05 10.80
CA LEU A 388 4.89 -6.37 11.49
C LEU A 388 3.99 -7.35 12.23
N ALA A 389 3.66 -8.50 11.62
CA ALA A 389 2.89 -9.55 12.28
C ALA A 389 3.63 -10.10 13.52
N ALA A 390 4.95 -10.26 13.45
CA ALA A 390 5.78 -10.64 14.58
C ALA A 390 5.75 -9.59 15.71
N ILE A 391 5.74 -8.30 15.37
CA ILE A 391 5.55 -7.21 16.35
C ILE A 391 4.18 -7.28 17.01
N VAL A 392 3.09 -7.48 16.24
CA VAL A 392 1.73 -7.65 16.80
C VAL A 392 1.70 -8.81 17.79
N GLU A 393 2.24 -9.96 17.38
CA GLU A 393 2.26 -11.18 18.18
C GLU A 393 3.06 -10.99 19.47
N TRP A 394 4.25 -10.40 19.35
CA TRP A 394 5.11 -10.14 20.49
C TRP A 394 4.49 -9.12 21.44
N LEU A 395 3.97 -7.99 20.94
CA LEU A 395 3.28 -7.05 21.82
C LEU A 395 2.09 -7.69 22.53
N GLY A 396 1.39 -8.62 21.86
CA GLY A 396 0.43 -9.52 22.48
C GLY A 396 -0.62 -8.78 23.31
N VAL A 397 -1.21 -7.74 22.74
CA VAL A 397 -2.00 -6.73 23.46
C VAL A 397 -3.17 -7.28 24.29
N ASP A 398 -3.70 -8.43 23.88
CA ASP A 398 -4.78 -9.19 24.51
C ASP A 398 -4.30 -10.25 25.51
N ASN A 399 -2.99 -10.45 25.67
CA ASN A 399 -2.43 -11.36 26.65
C ASN A 399 -2.57 -10.75 28.07
N PRO A 400 -3.32 -11.38 28.99
CA PRO A 400 -3.54 -10.85 30.33
C PRO A 400 -2.26 -10.71 31.17
N ALA A 401 -1.20 -11.44 30.85
CA ALA A 401 0.10 -11.30 31.52
C ALA A 401 0.84 -10.02 31.12
N PHE A 402 0.46 -9.37 30.02
CA PHE A 402 1.10 -8.16 29.51
C PHE A 402 0.40 -6.90 30.04
N LEU A 403 0.58 -6.66 31.35
CA LEU A 403 -0.07 -5.60 32.13
C LEU A 403 0.10 -4.19 31.56
N ARG A 404 1.13 -3.96 30.74
CA ARG A 404 1.38 -2.68 30.09
C ARG A 404 0.21 -2.18 29.23
N TYR A 405 -0.56 -3.10 28.66
CA TYR A 405 -1.68 -2.77 27.77
C TYR A 405 -3.05 -3.02 28.38
N GLN A 406 -3.11 -3.67 29.55
CA GLN A 406 -4.37 -4.08 30.13
C GLN A 406 -5.13 -2.87 30.67
N PRO A 407 -6.40 -2.68 30.27
CA PRO A 407 -7.23 -1.61 30.81
C PRO A 407 -7.42 -1.82 32.32
N ARG A 408 -7.37 -0.74 33.10
CA ARG A 408 -7.57 -0.81 34.55
C ARG A 408 -8.12 0.51 35.08
N SER A 409 -9.07 0.44 35.99
CA SER A 409 -9.58 1.61 36.72
C SER A 409 -10.04 2.75 35.80
N GLY A 410 -10.69 2.41 34.67
CA GLY A 410 -11.13 3.37 33.65
C GLY A 410 -10.02 3.95 32.75
N LEU A 411 -8.77 3.51 32.92
CA LEU A 411 -7.63 3.88 32.08
C LEU A 411 -7.43 2.88 30.94
N THR A 412 -7.10 3.40 29.76
CA THR A 412 -6.70 2.63 28.58
C THR A 412 -5.32 3.08 28.11
N PHE A 413 -4.61 2.22 27.38
CA PHE A 413 -3.19 2.42 27.07
C PHE A 413 -2.91 2.40 25.56
N CYS A 414 -3.89 2.86 24.79
CA CYS A 414 -3.86 2.86 23.32
C CYS A 414 -2.67 3.66 22.75
N ASN A 415 -2.38 4.83 23.32
CA ASN A 415 -1.24 5.66 22.99
C ASN A 415 0.10 4.97 23.27
N ILE A 416 0.19 4.20 24.36
CA ILE A 416 1.41 3.48 24.73
C ILE A 416 1.63 2.31 23.78
N TYR A 417 0.58 1.55 23.48
CA TYR A 417 0.63 0.47 22.49
C TYR A 417 1.09 0.96 21.11
N VAL A 418 0.51 2.07 20.62
CA VAL A 418 0.91 2.67 19.34
C VAL A 418 2.37 3.14 19.37
N HIS A 419 2.81 3.77 20.47
CA HIS A 419 4.21 4.13 20.64
C HIS A 419 5.14 2.91 20.57
N ASP A 420 4.85 1.86 21.34
CA ASP A 420 5.70 0.68 21.41
C ASP A 420 5.73 -0.05 20.07
N PHE A 421 4.59 -0.13 19.37
CA PHE A 421 4.52 -0.65 18.01
C PHE A 421 5.44 0.13 17.07
N CYS A 422 5.29 1.46 17.02
CA CYS A 422 6.10 2.31 16.14
C CYS A 422 7.59 2.22 16.51
N HIS A 423 7.92 2.19 17.81
CA HIS A 423 9.28 2.07 18.31
C HIS A 423 9.94 0.75 17.87
N LEU A 424 9.20 -0.37 17.93
CA LEU A 424 9.68 -1.66 17.41
C LEU A 424 9.79 -1.66 15.88
N ALA A 425 8.89 -0.97 15.19
CA ALA A 425 8.87 -0.87 13.74
C ALA A 425 9.84 0.18 13.14
N GLY A 426 10.59 0.89 13.99
CA GLY A 426 11.59 1.88 13.56
C GLY A 426 11.03 3.25 13.14
N ALA A 427 9.78 3.56 13.49
CA ALA A 427 9.18 4.88 13.25
C ALA A 427 9.01 5.66 14.56
N TYR A 428 9.24 6.97 14.50
CA TYR A 428 9.10 7.82 15.68
C TYR A 428 7.64 8.24 15.88
N ALA A 429 7.03 7.76 16.96
CA ALA A 429 5.82 8.33 17.55
C ALA A 429 6.11 8.55 19.04
N PRO A 430 5.91 9.74 19.62
CA PRO A 430 6.49 10.07 20.94
C PRO A 430 5.72 9.42 22.10
N ARG A 431 6.42 8.74 23.00
CA ARG A 431 5.87 8.42 24.34
C ARG A 431 5.88 9.63 25.25
N CYS A 432 6.99 10.36 25.18
CA CYS A 432 7.18 11.66 25.79
C CYS A 432 7.56 12.66 24.71
N TRP A 433 7.20 13.93 24.93
CA TRP A 433 7.56 15.02 24.03
C TRP A 433 8.00 16.25 24.80
N TRP A 434 8.72 17.14 24.11
CA TRP A 434 9.17 18.41 24.65
C TRP A 434 8.01 19.28 25.13
N THR A 435 8.19 19.96 26.27
CA THR A 435 7.29 21.03 26.72
C THR A 435 7.38 22.24 25.78
N THR A 436 6.39 23.13 25.82
CA THR A 436 6.38 24.33 24.95
C THR A 436 7.63 25.19 25.15
N ASP A 437 8.06 25.40 26.39
CA ASP A 437 9.27 26.17 26.67
C ASP A 437 10.54 25.50 26.12
N ALA A 438 10.62 24.17 26.21
CA ALA A 438 11.70 23.40 25.60
C ALA A 438 11.69 23.52 24.07
N LEU A 439 10.51 23.47 23.43
CA LEU A 439 10.37 23.63 21.99
C LEU A 439 10.84 25.02 21.52
N LEU A 440 10.52 26.09 22.25
CA LEU A 440 10.99 27.45 21.93
C LEU A 440 12.51 27.54 21.98
N LYS A 441 13.13 26.96 23.01
CA LYS A 441 14.60 26.90 23.15
C LYS A 441 15.25 26.12 22.01
N LEU A 442 14.72 24.92 21.70
CA LEU A 442 15.21 24.09 20.60
C LEU A 442 15.06 24.77 19.24
N ALA A 443 13.95 25.47 19.00
CA ALA A 443 13.73 26.25 17.78
C ALA A 443 14.72 27.41 17.63
N ALA A 444 15.14 28.01 18.75
CA ALA A 444 16.19 29.02 18.80
C ALA A 444 17.63 28.44 18.73
N GLY A 445 17.78 27.13 18.51
CA GLY A 445 19.09 26.46 18.45
C GLY A 445 19.76 26.27 19.81
N GLN A 446 19.04 26.50 20.92
CA GLN A 446 19.59 26.29 22.26
C GLN A 446 19.52 24.81 22.65
N PRO A 447 20.54 24.28 23.34
CA PRO A 447 20.50 22.91 23.84
C PRO A 447 19.46 22.78 24.96
N VAL A 448 18.73 21.66 24.97
CA VAL A 448 17.76 21.34 26.02
C VAL A 448 17.98 19.90 26.49
N GLU A 449 18.17 19.73 27.79
CA GLU A 449 18.28 18.41 28.40
C GLU A 449 16.88 17.78 28.59
N PRO A 450 16.69 16.49 28.30
CA PRO A 450 15.41 15.80 28.52
C PRO A 450 15.20 15.48 30.02
N LEU A 451 14.40 16.29 30.69
CA LEU A 451 14.12 16.23 32.12
C LEU A 451 12.60 16.05 32.33
N TYR A 452 12.22 14.91 32.90
CA TYR A 452 10.82 14.55 33.07
C TYR A 452 10.07 15.49 34.01
N GLY A 453 8.94 16.03 33.54
CA GLY A 453 8.14 17.02 34.25
C GLY A 453 8.65 18.46 34.13
N ALA A 454 9.84 18.68 33.56
CA ALA A 454 10.41 20.01 33.36
C ALA A 454 10.51 20.38 31.87
N THR A 455 11.20 19.56 31.08
CA THR A 455 11.41 19.80 29.64
C THR A 455 10.76 18.74 28.76
N ILE A 456 10.38 17.59 29.31
CA ILE A 456 9.58 16.57 28.62
C ILE A 456 8.38 16.13 29.45
N GLN A 457 7.31 15.73 28.78
CA GLN A 457 6.08 15.23 29.38
C GLN A 457 5.48 14.06 28.59
N GLU A 458 4.67 13.23 29.25
CA GLU A 458 3.99 12.11 28.59
C GLU A 458 2.93 12.58 27.60
N MET A 459 2.84 11.86 26.48
CA MET A 459 1.86 12.12 25.42
C MET A 459 0.62 11.23 25.60
N ARG A 460 -0.56 11.84 25.69
CA ARG A 460 -1.86 11.13 25.60
C ARG A 460 -2.29 11.05 24.13
N ALA A 461 -3.35 10.28 23.84
CA ALA A 461 -3.90 10.19 22.47
C ALA A 461 -4.27 11.56 21.86
N ASN A 462 -4.83 12.48 22.66
CA ASN A 462 -5.13 13.85 22.21
C ASN A 462 -3.86 14.63 21.85
N ASP A 463 -2.77 14.40 22.58
CA ASP A 463 -1.50 15.10 22.36
C ASP A 463 -0.80 14.51 21.13
N LEU A 464 -0.90 13.19 20.92
CA LEU A 464 -0.42 12.52 19.71
C LEU A 464 -1.14 13.00 18.45
N PHE A 465 -2.45 13.24 18.51
CA PHE A 465 -3.19 13.85 17.39
C PHE A 465 -2.55 15.19 16.97
N ARG A 466 -2.30 16.07 17.94
CA ARG A 466 -1.70 17.39 17.69
C ARG A 466 -0.25 17.25 17.22
N TRP A 467 0.51 16.36 17.83
CA TRP A 467 1.89 16.10 17.44
C TRP A 467 2.01 15.61 15.99
N LEU A 468 1.15 14.69 15.55
CA LEU A 468 1.12 14.23 14.16
C LEU A 468 0.82 15.40 13.20
N ARG A 469 -0.16 16.24 13.54
CA ARG A 469 -0.50 17.43 12.75
C ARG A 469 0.66 18.43 12.66
N ASP A 470 1.31 18.72 13.78
CA ASP A 470 2.26 19.84 13.89
C ASP A 470 3.70 19.43 13.54
N PHE A 471 4.07 18.16 13.77
CA PHE A 471 5.43 17.65 13.60
C PHE A 471 5.53 16.40 12.72
N GLY A 472 4.42 15.69 12.47
CA GLY A 472 4.43 14.36 11.85
C GLY A 472 5.21 14.30 10.54
N ALA A 473 5.04 15.29 9.65
CA ALA A 473 5.77 15.36 8.37
C ALA A 473 7.29 15.33 8.55
N ARG A 474 7.82 16.00 9.57
CA ARG A 474 9.26 16.03 9.87
C ARG A 474 9.80 14.69 10.41
N PHE A 475 8.90 13.79 10.78
CA PHE A 475 9.20 12.48 11.33
C PHE A 475 8.65 11.34 10.45
N GLY A 476 8.48 11.59 9.14
CA GLY A 476 8.09 10.56 8.18
C GLY A 476 6.57 10.31 8.06
N TRP A 477 5.73 11.02 8.82
CA TRP A 477 4.29 10.81 8.81
C TRP A 477 3.56 11.75 7.86
N ARG A 478 2.61 11.22 7.09
CA ARG A 478 1.64 12.01 6.32
C ARG A 478 0.22 11.50 6.55
N GLN A 479 -0.78 12.32 6.24
CA GLN A 479 -2.15 11.84 6.26
C GLN A 479 -2.46 10.94 5.06
N ALA A 480 -3.40 10.02 5.26
CA ALA A 480 -4.11 9.30 4.22
C ALA A 480 -5.52 9.91 4.05
N GLY A 481 -5.96 10.14 2.81
CA GLY A 481 -7.28 10.73 2.55
C GLY A 481 -8.44 9.77 2.75
N THR A 482 -8.17 8.46 2.67
CA THR A 482 -9.20 7.42 2.83
C THR A 482 -8.68 6.21 3.60
N LEU A 483 -9.59 5.40 4.13
CA LEU A 483 -9.27 4.10 4.71
C LEU A 483 -8.71 3.12 3.68
N THR A 484 -9.14 3.22 2.41
CA THR A 484 -8.63 2.39 1.32
C THR A 484 -7.15 2.67 1.08
N GLU A 485 -6.78 3.94 0.98
CA GLU A 485 -5.38 4.35 0.88
C GLU A 485 -4.59 3.82 2.07
N LEU A 486 -5.04 4.11 3.30
CA LEU A 486 -4.35 3.68 4.51
C LEU A 486 -4.11 2.16 4.56
N GLN A 487 -5.15 1.35 4.35
CA GLN A 487 -5.04 -0.11 4.41
C GLN A 487 -4.16 -0.65 3.28
N THR A 488 -4.22 -0.07 2.08
CA THR A 488 -3.39 -0.48 0.95
C THR A 488 -1.90 -0.25 1.24
N GLU A 489 -1.52 0.92 1.74
CA GLU A 489 -0.12 1.19 2.10
C GLU A 489 0.35 0.32 3.27
N VAL A 490 -0.51 0.10 4.28
CA VAL A 490 -0.20 -0.83 5.38
C VAL A 490 -0.01 -2.26 4.88
N ASN A 491 -0.76 -2.70 3.87
CA ASN A 491 -0.56 -3.99 3.22
C ASN A 491 0.76 -4.08 2.43
N GLN A 492 1.47 -2.97 2.18
CA GLN A 492 2.85 -2.96 1.66
C GLN A 492 3.92 -3.04 2.76
N GLY A 493 3.51 -3.11 4.04
CA GLY A 493 4.42 -3.12 5.18
C GLY A 493 4.67 -1.73 5.80
N ALA A 494 3.91 -0.71 5.37
CA ALA A 494 3.92 0.61 5.99
C ALA A 494 3.23 0.58 7.36
N LEU A 495 3.40 1.64 8.15
CA LEU A 495 2.68 1.82 9.40
C LEU A 495 1.47 2.70 9.18
N GLY A 496 0.34 2.36 9.80
CA GLY A 496 -0.88 3.15 9.73
C GLY A 496 -1.48 3.37 11.11
N VAL A 497 -1.99 4.57 11.37
CA VAL A 497 -2.72 4.89 12.60
C VAL A 497 -4.02 5.64 12.31
N ILE A 498 -5.04 5.35 13.11
CA ILE A 498 -6.26 6.16 13.17
C ILE A 498 -6.28 6.80 14.55
N VAL A 499 -6.38 8.12 14.60
CA VAL A 499 -6.38 8.89 15.84
C VAL A 499 -7.56 9.85 15.87
N ALA A 500 -8.25 9.91 17.01
CA ALA A 500 -9.33 10.86 17.25
C ALA A 500 -9.14 11.59 18.59
N ARG A 501 -9.34 12.90 18.55
CA ARG A 501 -9.17 13.81 19.70
C ARG A 501 -10.52 14.07 20.37
N ARG A 502 -10.59 13.97 21.70
CA ARG A 502 -11.83 14.33 22.44
C ARG A 502 -12.12 15.82 22.36
N LYS A 503 -13.42 16.16 22.34
CA LYS A 503 -13.92 17.53 22.53
C LYS A 503 -13.73 18.02 23.96
N GLU A 504 -14.13 17.18 24.92
CA GLU A 504 -14.06 17.49 26.34
C GLU A 504 -12.61 17.46 26.83
N ASP A 505 -12.17 18.58 27.42
CA ASP A 505 -10.89 18.63 28.09
C ASP A 505 -10.85 17.66 29.28
N GLY A 506 -9.68 17.07 29.52
CA GLY A 506 -9.50 16.04 30.56
C GLY A 506 -9.95 14.63 30.15
N ARG A 507 -10.73 14.46 29.08
CA ARG A 507 -11.07 13.12 28.54
C ARG A 507 -10.01 12.62 27.57
N SER A 508 -9.76 11.31 27.59
CA SER A 508 -8.81 10.67 26.68
C SER A 508 -9.38 10.48 25.28
N GLY A 509 -8.61 10.93 24.27
CA GLY A 509 -8.77 10.53 22.87
C GLY A 509 -8.56 9.03 22.68
N HIS A 510 -8.64 8.59 21.43
CA HIS A 510 -8.41 7.19 21.08
C HIS A 510 -7.51 7.09 19.85
N ILE A 511 -6.62 6.11 19.84
CA ILE A 511 -5.68 5.86 18.76
C ILE A 511 -5.48 4.36 18.58
N VAL A 512 -5.39 3.89 17.34
CA VAL A 512 -5.20 2.47 17.03
C VAL A 512 -4.14 2.31 15.94
N MET A 513 -3.49 1.14 15.93
CA MET A 513 -2.71 0.72 14.77
C MET A 513 -3.66 0.15 13.72
N VAL A 514 -3.45 0.49 12.46
CA VAL A 514 -3.92 -0.29 11.31
C VAL A 514 -2.80 -1.26 10.93
N VAL A 515 -3.14 -2.53 10.74
CA VAL A 515 -2.17 -3.62 10.54
C VAL A 515 -2.42 -4.34 9.20
N PRO A 516 -1.39 -5.00 8.63
CA PRO A 516 -1.55 -5.70 7.34
C PRO A 516 -2.61 -6.79 7.40
N GLU A 517 -3.39 -6.91 6.32
CA GLU A 517 -4.36 -8.00 6.17
C GLU A 517 -3.64 -9.36 6.03
N THR A 518 -4.12 -10.39 6.71
CA THR A 518 -3.67 -11.79 6.57
C THR A 518 -4.61 -12.56 5.64
N ALA A 519 -4.40 -13.87 5.47
CA ALA A 519 -5.34 -14.72 4.76
C ALA A 519 -6.69 -14.83 5.51
N GLU A 520 -6.68 -14.79 6.84
CA GLU A 520 -7.84 -14.98 7.71
C GLU A 520 -8.43 -13.64 8.20
N GLN A 521 -7.57 -12.67 8.47
CA GLN A 521 -7.95 -11.38 9.06
C GLN A 521 -7.84 -10.29 8.00
N THR A 522 -8.98 -9.71 7.60
CA THR A 522 -9.05 -8.76 6.49
C THR A 522 -9.78 -7.49 6.91
N ALA A 523 -9.62 -6.40 6.17
CA ALA A 523 -10.47 -5.23 6.27
C ALA A 523 -11.83 -5.49 5.59
N LYS A 524 -12.88 -4.81 6.05
CA LYS A 524 -14.20 -4.87 5.42
C LYS A 524 -14.28 -3.84 4.31
N ARG A 525 -14.69 -4.29 3.11
CA ARG A 525 -14.93 -3.43 1.94
C ARG A 525 -16.41 -3.39 1.57
N ASP A 526 -16.83 -2.32 0.92
CA ASP A 526 -18.15 -2.22 0.30
C ASP A 526 -18.19 -2.93 -1.07
N ALA A 527 -19.30 -2.80 -1.79
CA ALA A 527 -19.47 -3.39 -3.12
C ALA A 527 -18.51 -2.78 -4.17
N GLY A 528 -18.14 -1.51 -4.00
CA GLY A 528 -17.19 -0.79 -4.85
C GLY A 528 -15.72 -1.03 -4.48
N GLY A 529 -15.45 -1.79 -3.43
CA GLY A 529 -14.10 -2.12 -2.97
C GLY A 529 -13.50 -1.10 -2.02
N ALA A 530 -14.23 -0.05 -1.63
CA ALA A 530 -13.75 0.93 -0.67
C ALA A 530 -13.74 0.32 0.75
N VAL A 531 -12.68 0.55 1.51
CA VAL A 531 -12.57 0.06 2.89
C VAL A 531 -13.51 0.85 3.79
N MET A 532 -14.45 0.14 4.42
CA MET A 532 -15.39 0.69 5.41
C MET A 532 -14.93 0.44 6.85
N ALA A 533 -14.14 -0.61 7.08
CA ALA A 533 -13.57 -0.90 8.39
C ALA A 533 -12.18 -1.54 8.21
N PRO A 534 -11.09 -0.81 8.50
CA PRO A 534 -9.73 -1.33 8.33
C PRO A 534 -9.43 -2.38 9.38
N LEU A 535 -8.44 -3.22 9.11
CA LEU A 535 -7.93 -4.17 10.09
C LEU A 535 -7.05 -3.44 11.09
N GLN A 536 -7.39 -3.54 12.36
CA GLN A 536 -6.77 -2.80 13.45
C GLN A 536 -6.15 -3.75 14.49
N SER A 537 -5.24 -3.18 15.27
CA SER A 537 -4.74 -3.73 16.54
C SER A 537 -4.84 -2.66 17.62
N GLN A 538 -5.33 -3.04 18.81
CA GLN A 538 -5.77 -2.05 19.80
C GLN A 538 -5.52 -2.47 21.26
N ALA A 539 -5.04 -1.50 22.06
CA ALA A 539 -5.04 -1.51 23.53
C ALA A 539 -6.08 -0.52 24.09
N GLY A 540 -7.36 -0.89 24.08
CA GLY A 540 -8.49 -0.01 24.39
C GLY A 540 -9.29 -0.48 25.60
N ALA A 541 -10.60 -0.21 25.59
CA ALA A 541 -11.53 -0.83 26.54
C ALA A 541 -11.61 -2.35 26.33
N THR A 542 -11.43 -2.80 25.09
CA THR A 542 -11.25 -4.19 24.71
C THR A 542 -10.00 -4.28 23.85
N ASN A 543 -9.10 -5.17 24.24
CA ASN A 543 -7.84 -5.40 23.54
C ASN A 543 -8.03 -6.52 22.51
N PHE A 544 -7.39 -6.36 21.36
CA PHE A 544 -7.32 -7.40 20.33
C PHE A 544 -6.10 -7.18 19.44
N ARG A 545 -5.45 -8.27 19.05
CA ARG A 545 -4.35 -8.24 18.07
C ARG A 545 -4.83 -7.92 16.67
N TYR A 546 -5.96 -8.49 16.27
CA TYR A 546 -6.56 -8.31 14.96
C TYR A 546 -8.07 -8.17 15.11
N GLY A 547 -8.62 -7.08 14.59
CA GLY A 547 -10.05 -6.81 14.63
C GLY A 547 -10.41 -5.54 13.89
N ARG A 548 -11.68 -5.36 13.55
CA ARG A 548 -12.14 -4.18 12.80
C ARG A 548 -12.69 -3.06 13.69
N GLY A 549 -12.76 -3.31 15.01
CA GLY A 549 -13.41 -2.42 15.97
C GLY A 549 -14.88 -2.14 15.62
N ARG A 550 -15.45 -1.11 16.26
CA ARG A 550 -16.74 -0.55 15.85
C ARG A 550 -16.53 0.26 14.57
N PRO A 551 -17.34 0.07 13.51
CA PRO A 551 -17.25 0.89 12.30
C PRO A 551 -17.34 2.39 12.62
N ASN A 552 -16.49 3.20 11.97
CA ASN A 552 -16.49 4.66 12.06
C ASN A 552 -16.41 5.22 13.49
N TRP A 553 -15.78 4.50 14.43
CA TRP A 553 -15.72 4.94 15.83
C TRP A 553 -15.12 6.35 15.98
N TRP A 554 -14.18 6.74 15.11
CA TRP A 554 -13.52 8.05 15.11
C TRP A 554 -14.44 9.21 14.72
N ASN A 555 -15.59 8.92 14.10
CA ASN A 555 -16.64 9.89 13.80
C ASN A 555 -17.67 10.04 14.95
N GLY A 556 -17.42 9.42 16.10
CA GLY A 556 -18.27 9.56 17.30
C GLY A 556 -18.44 11.03 17.72
N GLU A 557 -19.61 11.37 18.26
CA GLU A 557 -19.94 12.76 18.61
C GLU A 557 -19.05 13.34 19.70
N GLU A 558 -18.41 12.48 20.49
CA GLU A 558 -17.43 12.85 21.49
C GLU A 558 -16.10 13.41 20.93
N PHE A 559 -15.81 13.14 19.66
CA PHE A 559 -14.55 13.49 19.03
C PHE A 559 -14.68 14.83 18.32
N ALA A 560 -13.70 15.70 18.56
CA ALA A 560 -13.62 17.00 17.92
C ALA A 560 -13.14 16.85 16.47
N GLU A 561 -12.14 16.00 16.30
CA GLU A 561 -11.39 15.79 15.06
C GLU A 561 -10.87 14.35 15.04
N SER A 562 -10.67 13.83 13.84
CA SER A 562 -10.02 12.54 13.58
C SER A 562 -9.20 12.61 12.31
N ALA A 563 -8.16 11.80 12.23
CA ALA A 563 -7.29 11.71 11.06
C ALA A 563 -6.69 10.31 10.91
N PHE A 564 -6.30 10.01 9.68
CA PHE A 564 -5.62 8.78 9.28
C PHE A 564 -4.20 9.14 8.89
N TRP A 565 -3.21 8.47 9.46
CA TRP A 565 -1.81 8.77 9.22
C TRP A 565 -1.06 7.52 8.81
N LEU A 566 -0.09 7.69 7.92
CA LEU A 566 0.80 6.63 7.50
C LEU A 566 2.27 7.07 7.55
N HIS A 567 3.14 6.08 7.72
CA HIS A 567 4.60 6.22 7.68
C HIS A 567 5.17 5.07 6.86
N ALA A 568 6.11 5.36 5.96
CA ALA A 568 6.77 4.37 5.10
C ALA A 568 7.39 3.22 5.90
#